data_AF-A0A0A1TSF3-F1
#
_entry.id   AF-A0A0A1TSF3-F1
#
_cell.length_a   1.000
_cell.length_b   1.000
_cell.length_c   1.000
_cell.angle_alpha   90.00
_cell.angle_beta   90.00
_cell.angle_gamma   90.00
#
_symmetry.space_group_name_H-M   'P 1'
#
loop_
_entity.id
_entity.type
_entity.pdbx_description
1 polymer ?
#
loop_
_entity_poly.entity_id
_entity_poly.type
_entity_poly.pdbx_seq_one_letter_code
_entity_poly.pdbx_strand_id
1 'polypeptide(L)'
;MLMQVRREDIELRLIETLKLGRKSGLPMCRLITLWRNDRWREVLTQWSQTALGGDIFNISLFVSIAGQRIDEYWTARMYDAMKTLQEMPGNLVDIIRLRDWDMLIADRSKFESLERIKEFFYPCSGSKERCVETGRRTGLLIKATAEQYWGMMDHICLAGVLQLPKIRALFKITKQEAAIISGVMEVVVSWVNHSAAKVTPRINNKP
;
A
#
# COMPACT_ATOMS: atom_id res chain seq x y z
N MET A 1 -9.87 -21.03 -33.47
CA MET A 1 -8.69 -20.24 -33.87
C MET A 1 -8.47 -19.17 -32.80
N LEU A 2 -7.86 -19.53 -31.67
CA LEU A 2 -7.64 -18.64 -30.52
C LEU A 2 -6.21 -18.11 -30.61
N MET A 3 -6.07 -16.81 -30.89
CA MET A 3 -4.80 -16.13 -31.06
C MET A 3 -3.90 -16.36 -29.85
N GLN A 4 -2.74 -16.91 -30.15
CA GLN A 4 -1.57 -16.98 -29.30
C GLN A 4 -1.07 -15.54 -29.08
N VAL A 5 -1.72 -14.81 -28.17
CA VAL A 5 -1.21 -13.51 -27.68
C VAL A 5 0.22 -13.75 -27.25
N ARG A 6 1.19 -13.05 -27.86
CA ARG A 6 2.60 -13.31 -27.57
C ARG A 6 2.83 -12.98 -26.12
N ARG A 7 3.63 -13.80 -25.44
CA ARG A 7 3.96 -13.61 -24.02
C ARG A 7 4.43 -12.19 -23.73
N GLU A 8 5.20 -11.62 -24.66
CA GLU A 8 5.70 -10.25 -24.63
C GLU A 8 4.57 -9.20 -24.59
N ASP A 9 3.46 -9.42 -25.31
CA ASP A 9 2.31 -8.52 -25.31
C ASP A 9 1.58 -8.54 -23.95
N ILE A 10 1.49 -9.72 -23.32
CA ILE A 10 0.92 -9.87 -21.97
C ILE A 10 1.82 -9.18 -20.95
N GLU A 11 3.14 -9.33 -21.09
CA GLU A 11 4.13 -8.73 -20.21
C GLU A 11 4.11 -7.20 -20.28
N LEU A 12 4.06 -6.63 -21.49
CA LEU A 12 3.92 -5.20 -21.71
C LEU A 12 2.62 -4.66 -21.12
N ARG A 13 1.48 -5.28 -21.44
CA ARG A 13 0.18 -4.89 -20.89
C ARG A 13 0.17 -4.91 -19.37
N LEU A 14 0.82 -5.90 -18.76
CA LEU A 14 0.89 -6.03 -17.31
C LEU A 14 1.75 -4.94 -16.66
N ILE A 15 2.90 -4.63 -17.25
CA ILE A 15 3.77 -3.53 -16.80
C ILE A 15 3.04 -2.19 -16.89
N GLU A 16 2.34 -1.95 -17.99
CA GLU A 16 1.54 -0.74 -18.22
C GLU A 16 0.39 -0.64 -17.22
N THR A 17 -0.39 -1.72 -17.07
CA THR A 17 -1.52 -1.78 -16.14
C THR A 17 -1.07 -1.51 -14.71
N LEU A 18 0.07 -2.06 -14.30
CA LEU A 18 0.57 -1.93 -12.94
C LEU A 18 1.52 -0.74 -12.74
N LYS A 19 1.67 0.15 -13.75
CA LYS A 19 2.54 1.33 -13.72
C LYS A 19 3.95 1.06 -13.18
N LEU A 20 4.51 -0.14 -13.43
CA LEU A 20 5.77 -0.59 -12.81
C LEU A 20 7.02 0.10 -13.37
N GLY A 21 6.83 0.97 -14.38
CA GLY A 21 7.88 1.48 -15.25
C GLY A 21 8.49 0.36 -16.09
N ARG A 22 9.23 0.71 -17.15
CA ARG A 22 10.07 -0.25 -17.89
C ARG A 22 11.32 -0.57 -17.05
N LYS A 23 11.15 -1.22 -15.90
CA LYS A 23 12.27 -1.72 -15.10
C LYS A 23 12.71 -3.06 -15.67
N SER A 24 13.90 -3.09 -16.26
CA SER A 24 14.55 -4.35 -16.63
C SER A 24 14.74 -5.21 -15.37
N GLY A 25 14.43 -6.51 -15.46
CA GLY A 25 14.64 -7.46 -14.36
C GLY A 25 13.46 -7.73 -13.42
N LEU A 26 12.24 -7.27 -13.74
CA LEU A 26 11.05 -7.69 -12.99
C LEU A 26 10.82 -9.20 -13.16
N PRO A 27 10.50 -9.95 -12.09
CA PRO A 27 10.22 -11.38 -12.18
C PRO A 27 8.83 -11.64 -12.82
N MET A 28 8.74 -11.48 -14.15
CA MET A 28 7.49 -11.50 -14.91
C MET A 28 6.66 -12.77 -14.71
N CYS A 29 7.29 -13.95 -14.65
CA CYS A 29 6.57 -15.19 -14.38
C CYS A 29 5.81 -15.16 -13.03
N ARG A 30 6.44 -14.58 -11.99
CA ARG A 30 5.84 -14.44 -10.66
C ARG A 30 4.70 -13.42 -10.69
N LEU A 31 4.91 -12.32 -11.41
CA LEU A 31 3.91 -11.27 -11.60
C LEU A 31 2.68 -11.78 -12.34
N ILE A 32 2.85 -12.48 -13.46
CA ILE A 32 1.76 -13.10 -14.22
C ILE A 32 1.01 -14.12 -13.36
N THR A 33 1.71 -14.93 -12.58
CA THR A 33 1.07 -15.93 -11.70
C THR A 33 0.19 -15.25 -10.66
N LEU A 34 0.70 -14.21 -10.01
CA LEU A 34 -0.05 -13.45 -9.02
C LEU A 34 -1.24 -12.72 -9.64
N TRP A 35 -1.03 -12.06 -10.78
CA TRP A 35 -2.07 -11.29 -11.47
C TRP A 35 -3.15 -12.18 -12.12
N ARG A 36 -2.86 -13.46 -12.37
CA ARG A 36 -3.87 -14.43 -12.81
C ARG A 36 -4.86 -14.80 -11.72
N ASN A 37 -4.48 -14.72 -10.44
CA ASN A 37 -5.43 -14.89 -9.34
C ASN A 37 -6.35 -13.66 -9.30
N ASP A 38 -7.66 -13.86 -9.55
CA ASP A 38 -8.61 -12.77 -9.70
C ASP A 38 -8.70 -11.87 -8.46
N ARG A 39 -8.55 -12.44 -7.25
CA ARG A 39 -8.54 -11.67 -5.99
C ARG A 39 -7.36 -10.71 -5.92
N TRP A 40 -6.17 -11.17 -6.32
CA TRP A 40 -4.96 -10.34 -6.35
C TRP A 40 -4.95 -9.39 -7.54
N ARG A 41 -5.55 -9.78 -8.68
CA ARG A 41 -5.59 -8.94 -9.89
C ARG A 41 -6.17 -7.57 -9.61
N GLU A 42 -7.38 -7.55 -9.06
CA GLU A 42 -8.11 -6.31 -8.82
C GLU A 42 -7.36 -5.41 -7.84
N VAL A 43 -6.97 -5.98 -6.69
CA VAL A 43 -6.25 -5.26 -5.64
C VAL A 43 -4.94 -4.68 -6.16
N LEU A 44 -4.13 -5.45 -6.88
CA LEU A 44 -2.86 -4.97 -7.40
C LEU A 44 -3.05 -3.90 -8.46
N THR A 45 -4.02 -4.08 -9.34
CA THR A 45 -4.33 -3.08 -10.37
C THR A 45 -4.74 -1.77 -9.73
N GLN A 46 -5.67 -1.76 -8.76
CA GLN A 46 -6.07 -0.53 -8.07
C GLN A 46 -4.93 0.06 -7.23
N TRP A 47 -4.24 -0.77 -6.45
CA TRP A 47 -3.13 -0.33 -5.58
C TRP A 47 -2.04 0.37 -6.37
N SER A 48 -1.65 -0.22 -7.50
CA SER A 48 -0.61 0.31 -8.38
C SER A 48 -0.99 1.63 -9.07
N GLN A 49 -2.28 2.00 -9.12
CA GLN A 49 -2.69 3.31 -9.61
C GLN A 49 -2.36 4.43 -8.64
N THR A 50 -2.28 4.14 -7.34
CA THR A 50 -2.00 5.13 -6.31
C THR A 50 -0.50 5.45 -6.20
N ALA A 51 -0.14 6.68 -5.83
CA ALA A 51 1.26 7.03 -5.61
C ALA A 51 1.88 6.23 -4.44
N LEU A 52 1.07 6.02 -3.40
CA LEU A 52 1.45 5.23 -2.23
C LEU A 52 1.73 3.77 -2.59
N GLY A 53 0.89 3.18 -3.44
CA GLY A 53 1.08 1.81 -3.88
C GLY A 53 2.30 1.66 -4.77
N GLY A 54 2.59 2.64 -5.63
CA GLY A 54 3.82 2.68 -6.41
C GLY A 54 5.10 2.69 -5.57
N ASP A 55 5.10 3.38 -4.41
CA ASP A 55 6.25 3.39 -3.49
C ASP A 55 6.47 2.04 -2.81
N ILE A 56 5.39 1.29 -2.57
CA ILE A 56 5.41 0.05 -1.77
C ILE A 56 5.48 -1.20 -2.64
N PHE A 57 5.13 -1.10 -3.92
CA PHE A 57 5.00 -2.26 -4.79
C PHE A 57 6.31 -3.05 -4.89
N ASN A 58 6.30 -4.26 -4.33
CA ASN A 58 7.42 -5.20 -4.38
C ASN A 58 6.90 -6.60 -4.70
N ILE A 59 7.01 -7.01 -5.96
CA ILE A 59 6.44 -8.28 -6.42
C ILE A 59 6.95 -9.51 -5.64
N SER A 60 8.20 -9.49 -5.14
CA SER A 60 8.71 -10.60 -4.34
C SER A 60 7.99 -10.73 -2.99
N LEU A 61 7.70 -9.59 -2.35
CA LEU A 61 6.92 -9.53 -1.12
C LEU A 61 5.48 -9.97 -1.37
N PHE A 62 4.85 -9.43 -2.42
CA PHE A 62 3.46 -9.71 -2.77
C PHE A 62 3.20 -11.20 -3.09
N VAL A 63 4.12 -11.85 -3.81
CA VAL A 63 4.05 -13.31 -3.98
C VAL A 63 4.29 -14.07 -2.69
N SER A 64 5.12 -13.56 -1.78
CA SER A 64 5.34 -14.19 -0.47
C SER A 64 4.09 -14.16 0.39
N ILE A 65 3.40 -13.03 0.47
CA ILE A 65 2.17 -12.90 1.27
C ILE A 65 0.99 -13.67 0.65
N ALA A 66 0.88 -13.71 -0.68
CA ALA A 66 -0.08 -14.58 -1.37
C ALA A 66 0.18 -16.07 -1.11
N GLY A 67 1.44 -16.45 -0.90
CA GLY A 67 1.82 -17.82 -0.53
C GLY A 67 1.31 -18.26 0.84
N GLN A 68 0.97 -17.34 1.74
CA GLN A 68 0.48 -17.64 3.09
C GLN A 68 -0.99 -18.07 3.13
N ARG A 69 -1.72 -17.97 2.00
CA ARG A 69 -3.12 -18.40 1.85
C ARG A 69 -4.12 -17.74 2.81
N ILE A 70 -3.74 -16.60 3.38
CA ILE A 70 -4.62 -15.68 4.10
C ILE A 70 -4.90 -14.44 3.24
N ASP A 71 -5.20 -14.69 1.96
CA ASP A 71 -5.36 -13.65 0.94
C ASP A 71 -6.39 -12.59 1.38
N GLU A 72 -7.51 -13.01 1.97
CA GLU A 72 -8.58 -12.11 2.43
C GLU A 72 -8.11 -11.12 3.49
N TYR A 73 -7.19 -11.55 4.38
CA TYR A 73 -6.60 -10.65 5.37
C TYR A 73 -5.73 -9.59 4.70
N TRP A 74 -4.89 -9.99 3.73
CA TRP A 74 -4.00 -9.06 3.03
C TRP A 74 -4.76 -8.10 2.14
N THR A 75 -5.70 -8.60 1.35
CA THR A 75 -6.49 -7.79 0.42
C THR A 75 -7.40 -6.83 1.17
N ALA A 76 -8.05 -7.24 2.26
CA ALA A 76 -8.87 -6.35 3.08
C ALA A 76 -8.07 -5.14 3.60
N ARG A 77 -6.85 -5.36 4.09
CA ARG A 77 -6.01 -4.28 4.61
C ARG A 77 -5.51 -3.31 3.54
N MET A 78 -5.28 -3.82 2.33
CA MET A 78 -4.98 -2.97 1.18
C MET A 78 -6.22 -2.17 0.76
N TYR A 79 -7.40 -2.78 0.77
CA TYR A 79 -8.65 -2.10 0.50
C TYR A 79 -8.94 -0.98 1.51
N ASP A 80 -8.73 -1.20 2.80
CA ASP A 80 -8.90 -0.16 3.82
C ASP A 80 -8.03 1.07 3.54
N ALA A 81 -6.78 0.83 3.13
CA ALA A 81 -5.86 1.90 2.76
C ALA A 81 -6.30 2.63 1.48
N MET A 82 -6.73 1.91 0.44
CA MET A 82 -7.24 2.52 -0.78
C MET A 82 -8.54 3.30 -0.55
N LYS A 83 -9.45 2.78 0.28
CA LYS A 83 -10.68 3.47 0.66
C LYS A 83 -10.37 4.79 1.37
N THR A 84 -9.45 4.76 2.34
CA THR A 84 -9.00 5.96 3.04
C THR A 84 -8.40 6.98 2.06
N LEU A 85 -7.61 6.54 1.07
CA LEU A 85 -7.07 7.42 0.03
C LEU A 85 -8.15 8.01 -0.89
N GLN A 86 -9.19 7.25 -1.21
CA GLN A 86 -10.31 7.69 -2.05
C GLN A 86 -11.21 8.71 -1.34
N GLU A 87 -11.29 8.65 -0.01
CA GLU A 87 -12.02 9.63 0.81
C GLU A 87 -11.29 10.98 0.92
N MET A 88 -10.01 11.04 0.56
CA MET A 88 -9.23 12.28 0.64
C MET A 88 -9.64 13.29 -0.45
N PRO A 89 -9.57 14.59 -0.14
CA PRO A 89 -10.04 15.63 -1.04
C PRO A 89 -9.18 15.76 -2.31
N GLY A 90 -9.84 15.94 -3.45
CA GLY A 90 -9.19 16.11 -4.75
C GLY A 90 -8.36 14.90 -5.18
N ASN A 91 -7.36 15.13 -6.04
CA ASN A 91 -6.50 14.05 -6.57
C ASN A 91 -5.32 13.72 -5.63
N LEU A 92 -5.54 13.72 -4.31
CA LEU A 92 -4.48 13.46 -3.33
C LEU A 92 -3.94 12.02 -3.42
N VAL A 93 -4.76 11.07 -3.87
CA VAL A 93 -4.40 9.68 -4.15
C VAL A 93 -3.19 9.52 -5.10
N ASP A 94 -3.01 10.47 -6.03
CA ASP A 94 -1.96 10.46 -7.04
C ASP A 94 -0.66 11.11 -6.57
N ILE A 95 -0.65 11.75 -5.40
CA ILE A 95 0.50 12.50 -4.90
C ILE A 95 1.01 12.01 -3.55
N ILE A 96 0.14 11.46 -2.69
CA ILE A 96 0.51 11.00 -1.35
C ILE A 96 1.49 9.84 -1.46
N ARG A 97 2.69 10.06 -0.91
CA ARG A 97 3.77 9.08 -0.85
C ARG A 97 3.78 8.36 0.49
N LEU A 98 4.55 7.28 0.57
CA LEU A 98 4.71 6.54 1.82
C LEU A 98 5.18 7.43 2.98
N ARG A 99 6.08 8.37 2.70
CA ARG A 99 6.57 9.32 3.70
C ARG A 99 5.46 10.22 4.27
N ASP A 100 4.59 10.74 3.41
CA ASP A 100 3.45 11.57 3.84
C ASP A 100 2.51 10.76 4.74
N TRP A 101 2.22 9.53 4.31
CA TRP A 101 1.40 8.59 5.06
C TRP A 101 1.97 8.28 6.45
N ASP A 102 3.28 8.05 6.54
CA ASP A 102 3.95 7.79 7.81
C ASP A 102 3.91 9.01 8.74
N MET A 103 4.07 10.21 8.20
CA MET A 103 3.97 11.46 8.98
C MET A 103 2.56 11.63 9.56
N LEU A 104 1.52 11.34 8.77
CA LEU A 104 0.13 11.39 9.22
C LEU A 104 -0.16 10.33 10.31
N ILE A 105 0.38 9.11 10.19
CA ILE A 105 0.23 8.08 11.23
C ILE A 105 0.96 8.45 12.51
N ALA A 106 2.23 8.90 12.40
CA ALA A 106 3.09 9.16 13.55
C ALA A 106 2.51 10.24 14.46
N ASP A 107 1.86 11.24 13.86
CA ASP A 107 1.26 12.37 14.55
C ASP A 107 -0.27 12.23 14.70
N ARG A 108 -0.85 11.02 14.53
CA ARG A 108 -2.31 10.79 14.58
C ARG A 108 -2.98 11.32 15.86
N SER A 109 -2.29 11.26 17.00
CA SER A 109 -2.79 11.80 18.28
C SER A 109 -2.97 13.33 18.27
N LYS A 110 -2.36 14.04 17.32
CA LYS A 110 -2.58 15.47 17.12
C LYS A 110 -3.90 15.77 16.44
N PHE A 111 -4.57 14.76 15.86
CA PHE A 111 -5.86 14.94 15.18
C PHE A 111 -7.05 14.89 16.13
N GLU A 112 -6.82 14.89 17.45
CA GLU A 112 -7.86 14.91 18.49
C GLU A 112 -8.43 16.31 18.75
N SER A 113 -7.77 17.37 18.29
CA SER A 113 -8.21 18.77 18.49
C SER A 113 -7.88 19.64 17.29
N LEU A 114 -8.76 20.60 16.99
CA LEU A 114 -8.61 21.51 15.85
C LEU A 114 -7.30 22.31 15.88
N GLU A 115 -6.90 22.78 17.06
CA GLU A 115 -5.69 23.58 17.25
C GLU A 115 -4.44 22.77 16.91
N ARG A 116 -4.37 21.51 17.34
CA ARG A 116 -3.26 20.62 17.04
C ARG A 116 -3.24 20.16 15.59
N ILE A 117 -4.41 20.03 14.93
CA ILE A 117 -4.48 19.79 13.48
C ILE A 117 -3.86 20.99 12.75
N LYS A 118 -4.30 22.21 13.08
CA LYS A 118 -3.74 23.44 12.48
C LYS A 118 -2.25 23.56 12.71
N GLU A 119 -1.78 23.34 13.94
CA GLU A 119 -0.35 23.36 14.27
C GLU A 119 0.45 22.27 13.54
N PHE A 120 -0.15 21.10 13.28
CA PHE A 120 0.50 20.05 12.52
C PHE A 120 0.74 20.46 11.06
N PHE A 121 -0.26 21.04 10.39
CA PHE A 121 -0.17 21.48 8.99
C PHE A 121 0.58 22.81 8.82
N TYR A 122 0.43 23.73 9.76
CA TYR A 122 1.02 25.07 9.74
C TYR A 122 1.71 25.35 11.09
N PRO A 123 2.90 24.77 11.33
CA PRO A 123 3.63 24.96 12.57
C PRO A 123 4.09 26.42 12.70
N CYS A 124 3.75 27.08 13.81
CA CYS A 124 4.29 28.40 14.11
C CYS A 124 5.76 28.29 14.53
N SER A 125 6.65 28.86 13.73
CA SER A 125 8.09 28.97 14.04
C SER A 125 8.33 29.95 15.19
N GLY A 126 8.09 29.53 16.43
CA GLY A 126 8.70 30.07 17.66
C GLY A 126 8.46 31.54 18.06
N SER A 127 7.81 32.38 17.26
CA SER A 127 7.51 33.78 17.64
C SER A 127 6.03 33.95 17.95
N LYS A 128 5.74 34.33 19.19
CA LYS A 128 4.37 34.59 19.70
C LYS A 128 3.71 35.84 19.09
N GLU A 129 4.37 36.53 18.16
CA GLU A 129 3.97 37.89 17.74
C GLU A 129 3.56 38.04 16.28
N ARG A 130 3.59 36.96 15.47
CA ARG A 130 2.87 36.89 14.18
C ARG A 130 3.05 35.47 13.62
N CYS A 131 2.16 34.56 14.00
CA CYS A 131 1.94 33.35 13.20
C CYS A 131 1.32 33.78 11.87
N VAL A 132 2.16 34.16 10.91
CA VAL A 132 1.70 34.26 9.52
C VAL A 132 1.44 32.82 9.08
N GLU A 133 0.22 32.53 8.64
CA GLU A 133 -0.29 31.22 8.18
C GLU A 133 0.45 30.63 6.96
N THR A 134 1.71 31.02 6.72
CA THR A 134 2.39 30.85 5.43
C THR A 134 3.38 29.69 5.38
N GLY A 135 3.82 29.17 6.53
CA GLY A 135 4.78 28.06 6.56
C GLY A 135 4.09 26.69 6.59
N ARG A 136 3.88 26.06 5.44
CA ARG A 136 3.47 24.63 5.40
C ARG A 136 4.48 23.78 6.15
N ARG A 137 4.02 22.71 6.81
CA ARG A 137 4.90 21.72 7.45
C ARG A 137 5.90 21.18 6.44
N THR A 138 7.19 21.33 6.75
CA THR A 138 8.28 20.84 5.93
C THR A 138 8.18 19.32 5.74
N GLY A 139 8.24 18.89 4.48
CA GLY A 139 8.30 17.47 4.12
C GLY A 139 6.95 16.76 4.04
N LEU A 140 5.84 17.42 4.36
CA LEU A 140 4.48 16.87 4.22
C LEU A 140 3.83 17.36 2.93
N LEU A 141 3.28 16.44 2.14
CA LEU A 141 2.50 16.72 0.93
C LEU A 141 3.20 17.72 -0.01
N ILE A 142 4.50 17.53 -0.23
CA ILE A 142 5.36 18.49 -0.94
C ILE A 142 4.84 18.80 -2.36
N LYS A 143 4.20 17.81 -2.99
CA LYS A 143 3.65 17.93 -4.36
C LYS A 143 2.23 18.49 -4.40
N ALA A 144 1.60 18.75 -3.26
CA ALA A 144 0.23 19.24 -3.19
C ALA A 144 0.16 20.73 -3.54
N THR A 145 -0.88 21.13 -4.27
CA THR A 145 -1.25 22.54 -4.44
C THR A 145 -1.66 23.14 -3.09
N ALA A 146 -1.80 24.47 -3.02
CA ALA A 146 -2.29 25.12 -1.80
C ALA A 146 -3.69 24.66 -1.42
N GLU A 147 -4.56 24.53 -2.42
CA GLU A 147 -5.92 24.03 -2.27
C GLU A 147 -5.95 22.58 -1.79
N GLN A 148 -5.16 21.68 -2.37
CA GLN A 148 -5.08 20.28 -1.94
C GLN A 148 -4.54 20.15 -0.50
N TYR A 149 -3.54 20.95 -0.15
CA TYR A 149 -2.94 20.96 1.18
C TYR A 149 -3.93 21.44 2.24
N TRP A 150 -4.61 22.55 1.96
CA TRP A 150 -5.62 23.10 2.84
C TRP A 150 -6.85 22.19 2.92
N GLY A 151 -7.30 21.65 1.78
CA GLY A 151 -8.40 20.68 1.72
C GLY A 151 -8.12 19.45 2.57
N MET A 152 -6.89 18.91 2.55
CA MET A 152 -6.53 17.79 3.43
C MET A 152 -6.68 18.15 4.92
N MET A 153 -6.21 19.34 5.31
CA MET A 153 -6.36 19.81 6.68
C MET A 153 -7.85 19.92 7.05
N ASP A 154 -8.65 20.58 6.21
CA ASP A 154 -10.08 20.78 6.42
C ASP A 154 -10.83 19.44 6.49
N HIS A 155 -10.48 18.49 5.62
CA HIS A 155 -11.03 17.14 5.64
C HIS A 155 -10.75 16.42 6.97
N ILE A 156 -9.54 16.51 7.53
CA ILE A 156 -9.23 15.94 8.85
C ILE A 156 -10.01 16.65 9.95
N CYS A 157 -10.15 17.97 9.88
CA CYS A 157 -10.95 18.75 10.83
C CYS A 157 -12.42 18.31 10.83
N LEU A 158 -13.01 18.06 9.66
CA LEU A 158 -14.41 17.67 9.51
C LEU A 158 -14.66 16.19 9.83
N ALA A 159 -13.74 15.30 9.42
CA ALA A 159 -13.86 13.87 9.66
C ALA A 159 -13.62 13.48 11.13
N GLY A 160 -12.93 14.32 11.91
CA GLY A 160 -12.62 14.12 13.32
C GLY A 160 -11.55 13.07 13.59
N VAL A 161 -11.61 11.90 12.95
CA VAL A 161 -10.57 10.85 13.04
C VAL A 161 -10.37 10.19 11.67
N LEU A 162 -9.24 10.48 11.03
CA LEU A 162 -8.81 9.72 9.85
C LEU A 162 -8.38 8.31 10.27
N GLN A 163 -9.01 7.28 9.71
CA GLN A 163 -8.58 5.89 9.90
C GLN A 163 -7.40 5.59 8.97
N LEU A 164 -6.19 5.91 9.42
CA LEU A 164 -4.96 5.63 8.67
C LEU A 164 -4.44 4.22 9.01
N PRO A 165 -4.69 3.19 8.17
CA PRO A 165 -4.09 1.88 8.39
C PRO A 165 -2.56 1.95 8.39
N LYS A 166 -1.93 1.14 9.24
CA LYS A 166 -0.47 1.02 9.33
C LYS A 166 0.08 0.21 8.16
N ILE A 167 0.15 0.85 6.99
CA ILE A 167 0.52 0.19 5.72
C ILE A 167 1.92 -0.42 5.78
N ARG A 168 2.90 0.25 6.40
CA ARG A 168 4.24 -0.33 6.57
C ARG A 168 4.24 -1.65 7.35
N ALA A 169 3.36 -1.80 8.33
CA ALA A 169 3.29 -3.04 9.10
C ALA A 169 2.77 -4.22 8.23
N LEU A 170 1.91 -3.94 7.25
CA LEU A 170 1.42 -4.94 6.30
C LEU A 170 2.55 -5.50 5.42
N PHE A 171 3.54 -4.68 5.12
CA PHE A 171 4.58 -4.97 4.12
C PHE A 171 5.98 -5.19 4.72
N LYS A 172 6.11 -5.20 6.05
CA LYS A 172 7.38 -5.42 6.76
C LYS A 172 7.55 -6.85 7.29
N ILE A 173 6.67 -7.77 6.93
CA ILE A 173 6.79 -9.17 7.36
C ILE A 173 8.15 -9.71 6.93
N THR A 174 8.95 -10.09 7.91
CA THR A 174 10.24 -10.76 7.70
C THR A 174 10.02 -12.14 7.10
N LYS A 175 11.04 -12.69 6.43
CA LYS A 175 10.96 -14.08 5.94
C LYS A 175 10.65 -15.08 7.06
N GLN A 176 11.16 -14.82 8.27
CA GLN A 176 10.92 -15.64 9.45
C GLN A 176 9.46 -15.57 9.91
N GLU A 177 8.90 -14.36 10.05
CA GLU A 177 7.48 -14.19 10.37
C GLU A 177 6.58 -14.82 9.29
N ALA A 178 6.95 -14.70 8.02
CA ALA A 178 6.22 -15.33 6.94
C ALA A 178 6.25 -16.87 7.04
N ALA A 179 7.40 -17.46 7.40
CA ALA A 179 7.51 -18.89 7.64
C ALA A 179 6.69 -19.35 8.86
N ILE A 180 6.66 -18.56 9.92
CA ILE A 180 5.83 -18.82 11.11
C ILE A 180 4.35 -18.82 10.72
N ILE A 181 3.88 -17.80 9.99
CA ILE A 181 2.48 -17.72 9.53
C ILE A 181 2.13 -18.95 8.68
N SER A 182 2.98 -19.33 7.72
CA SER A 182 2.76 -20.53 6.91
C SER A 182 2.68 -21.80 7.75
N GLY A 183 3.58 -21.97 8.73
CA GLY A 183 3.58 -23.13 9.63
C GLY A 183 2.32 -23.18 10.51
N VAL A 184 1.88 -22.04 11.05
CA VAL A 184 0.62 -21.95 11.81
C VAL A 184 -0.56 -22.33 10.92
N MET A 185 -0.62 -21.82 9.69
CA MET A 185 -1.69 -22.16 8.74
C MET A 185 -1.69 -23.63 8.36
N GLU A 186 -0.52 -24.26 8.19
CA GLU A 186 -0.42 -25.71 7.96
C GLU A 186 -1.01 -26.51 9.14
N VAL A 187 -0.71 -26.12 10.38
CA VAL A 187 -1.26 -26.77 11.58
C VAL A 187 -2.78 -26.57 11.65
N VAL A 188 -3.28 -25.35 11.45
CA VAL A 188 -4.73 -25.07 11.48
C VAL A 188 -5.47 -25.85 10.39
N VAL A 189 -4.91 -25.88 9.17
CA VAL A 189 -5.48 -26.67 8.07
C VAL A 189 -5.45 -28.16 8.41
N SER A 190 -4.41 -28.66 9.09
CA SER A 190 -4.34 -30.06 9.50
C SER A 190 -5.41 -30.46 10.52
N TRP A 191 -5.94 -29.52 11.30
CA TRP A 191 -7.05 -29.75 12.22
C TRP A 191 -8.38 -29.90 11.49
N VAL A 192 -8.56 -29.16 10.39
CA VAL A 192 -9.80 -29.15 9.60
C VAL A 192 -9.78 -30.24 8.53
N ASN A 193 -8.61 -30.51 7.95
CA ASN A 193 -8.40 -31.48 6.89
C ASN A 193 -7.08 -32.24 7.09
N HIS A 194 -7.18 -33.43 7.68
CA HIS A 194 -6.05 -34.34 7.91
C HIS A 194 -5.38 -34.84 6.62
N SER A 195 -6.00 -34.63 5.45
CA SER A 195 -5.52 -35.09 4.13
C SER A 195 -5.17 -33.93 3.19
N ALA A 196 -4.93 -32.73 3.73
CA ALA A 196 -4.58 -31.57 2.91
C ALA A 196 -3.31 -31.84 2.07
N ALA A 197 -3.37 -31.50 0.78
CA ALA A 197 -2.26 -31.67 -0.14
C ALA A 197 -1.03 -30.87 0.34
N LYS A 198 0.04 -31.59 0.69
CA LYS A 198 1.31 -30.99 1.10
C LYS A 198 1.94 -30.27 -0.09
N VAL A 199 2.27 -28.99 0.11
CA VAL A 199 3.04 -28.23 -0.88
C VAL A 199 4.52 -28.50 -0.60
N THR A 200 5.18 -29.26 -1.47
CA THR A 200 6.63 -29.40 -1.39
C THR A 200 7.28 -28.05 -1.72
N PRO A 201 8.20 -27.54 -0.87
CA PRO A 201 8.94 -26.35 -1.20
C PRO A 201 9.70 -26.59 -2.51
N ARG A 202 9.58 -25.65 -3.46
CA ARG A 202 10.32 -25.71 -4.71
C ARG A 202 11.81 -25.76 -4.39
N ILE A 203 12.44 -26.91 -4.65
CA ILE A 203 13.89 -27.04 -4.67
C ILE A 203 14.38 -26.09 -5.75
N ASN A 204 15.12 -25.05 -5.35
CA ASN A 204 15.78 -24.17 -6.30
C ASN A 204 16.88 -24.98 -6.99
N ASN A 205 16.62 -25.47 -8.20
CA ASN A 205 17.66 -25.95 -9.09
C ASN A 205 18.45 -24.75 -9.60
N LYS A 206 19.42 -24.31 -8.81
CA LYS A 206 20.58 -23.60 -9.35
C LYS A 206 21.84 -24.41 -9.00
N PRO A 207 22.66 -24.77 -9.99
CA PRO A 207 24.00 -25.28 -9.75
C PRO A 207 24.89 -24.18 -9.15
#